data_AF-A0A969GSL7-F1
#
_entry.id   AF-A0A969GSL7-F1
#
_cell.length_a   1.000
_cell.length_b   1.000
_cell.length_c   1.000
_cell.angle_alpha   90.00
_cell.angle_beta   90.00
_cell.angle_gamma   90.00
#
_symmetry.space_group_name_H-M   'P 1'
#
loop_
_entity.id
_entity.type
_entity.pdbx_description
1 polymer ?
#
loop_
_entity_poly.entity_id
_entity_poly.type
_entity_poly.pdbx_seq_one_letter_code
_entity_poly.pdbx_strand_id
1 'polypeptide(L)'
;MAANGREEIIAVVSPRSLGGTSLFETTESITKENVQEFYSDDAVIQATCSALKQRGFRILQVSPTTISIAGTPELFREIFGAEVRKQRQEIMPGFEREVFNVTEETSHQVLQAPPDLSDLIEGVTIPHSTHPCLPLPSPPLVQPDPNAYRYLLVP
;
A
#
# COMPACT_ATOMS: atom_id res chain seq x y z
N MET A 1 10.14 -25.45 -14.48
CA MET A 1 8.90 -25.66 -13.70
C MET A 1 8.33 -24.28 -13.39
N ALA A 2 7.38 -23.81 -14.20
CA ALA A 2 6.72 -22.53 -13.98
C ALA A 2 5.85 -22.64 -12.73
N ALA A 3 6.05 -21.75 -11.77
CA ALA A 3 5.10 -21.61 -10.68
C ALA A 3 3.75 -21.23 -11.30
N ASN A 4 2.75 -22.09 -11.18
CA ASN A 4 1.34 -21.69 -11.30
C ASN A 4 1.04 -20.76 -10.11
N GLY A 5 1.62 -19.57 -10.14
CA GLY A 5 1.39 -18.53 -9.15
C GLY A 5 0.01 -17.98 -9.41
N ARG A 6 -0.94 -18.27 -8.52
CA ARG A 6 -2.18 -17.49 -8.44
C ARG A 6 -1.76 -16.04 -8.33
N GLU A 7 -2.12 -15.23 -9.30
CA GLU A 7 -1.72 -13.83 -9.33
C GLU A 7 -2.38 -13.11 -8.16
N GLU A 8 -1.57 -12.60 -7.26
CA GLU A 8 -2.03 -11.91 -6.06
C GLU A 8 -1.89 -10.40 -6.27
N ILE A 9 -2.98 -9.68 -6.07
CA ILE A 9 -3.03 -8.23 -6.00
C ILE A 9 -2.72 -7.84 -4.56
N ILE A 10 -1.80 -6.89 -4.41
CA ILE A 10 -1.51 -6.24 -3.13
C ILE A 10 -2.42 -5.03 -3.01
N ALA A 11 -3.09 -4.90 -1.87
CA ALA A 11 -3.93 -3.75 -1.56
C ALA A 11 -3.65 -3.26 -0.13
N VAL A 12 -4.07 -2.03 0.15
CA VAL A 12 -3.97 -1.38 1.45
C VAL A 12 -5.38 -1.04 1.92
N VAL A 13 -5.74 -1.58 3.08
CA VAL A 13 -7.01 -1.35 3.76
C VAL A 13 -6.81 -0.27 4.82
N SER A 14 -7.72 0.71 4.88
CA SER A 14 -7.82 1.61 6.03
C SER A 14 -8.89 1.07 6.97
N PRO A 15 -8.54 0.57 8.17
CA PRO A 15 -9.52 0.26 9.20
C PRO A 15 -10.15 1.57 9.72
N ARG A 16 -11.29 1.46 10.39
CA ARG A 16 -11.99 2.62 10.92
C ARG A 16 -11.13 3.36 11.94
N SER A 17 -10.87 4.63 11.65
CA SER A 17 -10.08 5.52 12.50
C SER A 17 -10.83 5.96 13.76
N LEU A 18 -10.09 6.30 14.80
CA LEU A 18 -10.61 6.83 16.06
C LEU A 18 -11.24 8.22 15.90
N GLY A 19 -10.67 9.04 15.02
CA GLY A 19 -11.14 10.39 14.72
C GLY A 19 -12.41 10.45 13.87
N GLY A 20 -12.85 9.32 13.32
CA GLY A 20 -14.08 9.22 12.52
C GLY A 20 -13.96 9.78 11.10
N THR A 21 -12.79 10.33 10.74
CA THR A 21 -12.48 10.79 9.38
C THR A 21 -11.60 9.75 8.70
N SER A 22 -11.98 9.34 7.50
CA SER A 22 -11.23 8.35 6.73
C SER A 22 -9.88 8.89 6.27
N LEU A 23 -8.86 8.04 6.33
CA LEU A 23 -7.52 8.35 5.78
C LEU A 23 -7.59 8.69 4.28
N PHE A 24 -8.60 8.18 3.59
CA PHE A 24 -8.82 8.40 2.16
C PHE A 24 -9.65 9.65 1.83
N GLU A 25 -10.37 10.21 2.80
CA GLU A 25 -11.28 11.34 2.61
C GLU A 25 -10.76 12.64 3.22
N THR A 26 -9.72 12.57 4.06
CA THR A 26 -9.15 13.76 4.68
C THR A 26 -8.53 14.71 3.66
N THR A 27 -8.92 15.98 3.75
CA THR A 27 -8.31 17.09 3.00
C THR A 27 -7.24 17.83 3.82
N GLU A 28 -7.14 17.52 5.12
CA GLU A 28 -6.18 18.17 6.01
C GLU A 28 -4.81 17.50 5.92
N SER A 29 -3.76 18.30 6.06
CA SER A 29 -2.39 17.77 6.16
C SER A 29 -2.24 16.94 7.43
N ILE A 30 -1.76 15.71 7.29
CA ILE A 30 -1.44 14.86 8.42
C ILE A 30 -0.13 15.36 9.06
N THR A 31 -0.22 15.84 10.28
CA THR A 31 0.89 16.33 11.10
C THR A 31 1.08 15.47 12.34
N LYS A 32 2.14 15.72 13.10
CA LYS A 32 2.42 14.97 14.35
C LYS A 32 1.29 15.15 15.38
N GLU A 33 0.57 16.26 15.30
CA GLU A 33 -0.47 16.65 16.24
C GLU A 33 -1.79 15.93 15.96
N ASN A 34 -2.15 15.70 14.70
CA ASN A 34 -3.42 15.05 14.31
C ASN A 34 -3.27 13.58 13.87
N VAL A 35 -2.04 13.05 13.71
CA VAL A 35 -1.82 11.67 13.24
C VAL A 35 -2.54 10.61 14.06
N GLN A 36 -2.75 10.85 15.35
CA GLN A 36 -3.43 9.91 16.25
C GLN A 36 -4.93 9.77 15.94
N GLU A 37 -5.54 10.76 15.30
CA GLU A 37 -6.96 10.71 14.88
C GLU A 37 -7.16 9.69 13.75
N PHE A 38 -6.11 9.41 12.98
CA PHE A 38 -6.12 8.42 11.91
C PHE A 38 -5.71 7.01 12.39
N TYR A 39 -5.37 6.86 13.67
CA TYR A 39 -5.10 5.54 14.23
C TYR A 39 -6.41 4.79 14.43
N SER A 40 -6.37 3.49 14.22
CA SER A 40 -7.46 2.57 14.53
C SER A 40 -7.22 1.93 15.90
N ASP A 41 -8.31 1.60 16.60
CA ASP A 41 -8.23 0.84 17.84
C ASP A 41 -7.66 -0.57 17.58
N ASP A 42 -6.85 -1.09 18.50
CA ASP A 42 -6.26 -2.43 18.38
C ASP A 42 -7.33 -3.52 18.20
N ALA A 43 -8.49 -3.41 18.86
CA ALA A 43 -9.59 -4.35 18.69
C ALA A 43 -10.18 -4.29 17.27
N VAL A 44 -10.30 -3.10 16.69
CA VAL A 44 -10.77 -2.89 15.30
C VAL A 44 -9.74 -3.48 14.32
N ILE A 45 -8.45 -3.24 14.54
CA ILE A 45 -7.37 -3.81 13.72
C ILE A 45 -7.41 -5.34 13.74
N GLN A 46 -7.54 -5.96 14.92
CA GLN A 46 -7.58 -7.42 15.05
C GLN A 46 -8.85 -8.02 14.45
N ALA A 47 -10.01 -7.38 14.65
CA ALA A 47 -11.27 -7.78 14.04
C ALA A 47 -11.19 -7.71 12.52
N THR A 48 -10.63 -6.62 11.97
CA THR A 48 -10.40 -6.42 10.54
C THR A 48 -9.47 -7.50 9.98
N CYS A 49 -8.33 -7.75 10.62
CA CYS A 49 -7.41 -8.81 10.22
C CYS A 49 -8.09 -10.19 10.18
N SER A 50 -8.90 -10.49 11.19
CA SER A 50 -9.62 -11.77 11.27
C SER A 50 -10.67 -11.90 10.18
N ALA A 51 -11.46 -10.84 9.95
CA ALA A 51 -12.50 -10.81 8.93
C ALA A 51 -11.93 -10.94 7.49
N LEU A 52 -10.79 -10.31 7.22
CA LEU A 52 -10.09 -10.40 5.94
C LEU A 52 -9.48 -11.80 5.72
N LYS A 53 -8.84 -12.38 6.75
CA LYS A 53 -8.31 -13.76 6.69
C LYS A 53 -9.40 -14.80 6.43
N GLN A 54 -10.55 -14.68 7.09
CA GLN A 54 -11.70 -15.58 6.88
C GLN A 54 -12.23 -15.53 5.45
N ARG A 55 -12.10 -14.39 4.77
CA ARG A 55 -12.47 -14.19 3.36
C ARG A 55 -11.37 -14.61 2.38
N GLY A 56 -10.27 -15.19 2.87
CA GLY A 56 -9.19 -15.72 2.03
C GLY A 56 -8.08 -14.72 1.69
N PHE A 57 -8.12 -13.50 2.23
CA PHE A 57 -7.00 -12.56 2.08
C PHE A 57 -5.82 -12.94 2.97
N ARG A 58 -4.61 -12.73 2.47
CA ARG A 58 -3.38 -12.88 3.25
C ARG A 58 -2.94 -11.52 3.78
N ILE A 59 -2.74 -11.40 5.09
CA ILE A 59 -2.19 -10.19 5.70
C ILE A 59 -0.68 -10.15 5.48
N LEU A 60 -0.19 -9.04 4.93
CA LEU A 60 1.23 -8.83 4.67
C LEU A 60 1.88 -7.96 5.74
N GLN A 61 1.22 -6.85 6.08
CA GLN A 61 1.71 -5.88 7.06
C GLN A 61 0.53 -5.26 7.81
N VAL A 62 0.72 -5.00 9.09
CA VAL A 62 -0.25 -4.33 9.96
C VAL A 62 0.42 -3.08 10.52
N SER A 63 -0.27 -1.95 10.45
CA SER A 63 0.13 -0.70 11.06
C SER A 63 -1.07 -0.08 11.79
N PRO A 64 -0.86 0.91 12.68
CA PRO A 64 -1.96 1.57 13.39
C PRO A 64 -2.96 2.28 12.47
N THR A 65 -2.56 2.65 11.25
CA THR A 65 -3.41 3.38 10.28
C THR A 65 -3.90 2.51 9.13
N THR A 66 -3.13 1.49 8.74
CA THR A 66 -3.43 0.70 7.53
C THR A 66 -3.01 -0.76 7.66
N ILE A 67 -3.68 -1.62 6.88
CA ILE A 67 -3.37 -3.05 6.80
C ILE A 67 -3.10 -3.40 5.33
N SER A 68 -1.91 -3.90 5.03
CA SER A 68 -1.57 -4.40 3.70
C SER A 68 -2.02 -5.86 3.55
N ILE A 69 -2.73 -6.14 2.47
CA ILE A 69 -3.27 -7.46 2.16
C ILE A 69 -2.89 -7.93 0.76
N ALA A 70 -2.88 -9.24 0.56
CA ALA A 70 -2.81 -9.89 -0.74
C ALA A 70 -4.05 -10.75 -0.98
N GLY A 71 -4.59 -10.71 -2.19
CA GLY A 71 -5.75 -11.52 -2.61
C GLY A 71 -5.78 -11.71 -4.12
N THR A 72 -6.56 -12.67 -4.61
CA THR A 72 -6.70 -12.89 -6.06
C THR A 72 -7.71 -11.89 -6.66
N PRO A 73 -7.64 -11.60 -7.99
CA PRO A 73 -8.61 -10.74 -8.66
C PRO A 73 -10.07 -11.14 -8.42
N GLU A 74 -10.35 -12.45 -8.33
CA GLU A 74 -11.68 -12.97 -8.07
C GLU A 74 -12.20 -12.56 -6.68
N LEU A 75 -11.33 -12.59 -5.66
CA LEU A 75 -11.69 -12.17 -4.30
C LEU A 75 -11.99 -10.67 -4.23
N PHE A 76 -11.22 -9.84 -4.94
CA PHE A 76 -11.49 -8.40 -5.01
C PHE A 76 -12.83 -8.12 -5.70
N ARG A 77 -13.15 -8.86 -6.77
CA ARG A 77 -14.45 -8.75 -7.44
C ARG A 77 -15.61 -9.23 -6.58
N GLU A 78 -15.44 -10.34 -5.88
CA GLU A 78 -16.49 -10.93 -5.04
C GLU A 78 -16.80 -10.08 -3.81
N ILE A 79 -15.76 -9.58 -3.13
CA ILE A 79 -15.91 -8.87 -1.86
C ILE A 79 -16.15 -7.37 -2.05
N PHE A 80 -15.45 -6.74 -2.99
CA PHE A 80 -15.48 -5.28 -3.18
C PHE A 80 -16.20 -4.86 -4.46
N GLY A 81 -16.72 -5.81 -5.26
CA GLY A 81 -17.35 -5.50 -6.56
C GLY A 81 -16.37 -4.94 -7.60
N ALA A 82 -15.06 -4.96 -7.32
CA ALA A 82 -14.06 -4.32 -8.15
C ALA A 82 -13.58 -5.24 -9.27
N GLU A 83 -13.80 -4.85 -10.52
CA GLU A 83 -13.21 -5.56 -11.66
C GLU A 83 -11.77 -5.11 -11.87
N VAL A 84 -10.83 -5.91 -11.37
CA VAL A 84 -9.40 -5.68 -11.51
C VAL A 84 -8.89 -6.42 -12.74
N ARG A 85 -8.38 -5.67 -13.72
CA ARG A 85 -7.83 -6.22 -14.96
C ARG A 85 -6.33 -5.98 -15.03
N LYS A 86 -5.62 -6.93 -15.63
CA LYS A 86 -4.24 -6.72 -16.03
C LYS A 86 -4.19 -5.80 -17.23
N GLN A 87 -3.50 -4.69 -17.09
CA GLN A 87 -3.18 -3.80 -18.19
C GLN A 87 -1.67 -3.63 -18.29
N ARG A 88 -1.15 -3.70 -19.51
CA ARG A 88 0.24 -3.33 -19.78
C ARG A 88 0.31 -1.81 -19.79
N GLN A 89 0.99 -1.25 -18.79
CA GLN A 89 1.14 0.19 -18.65
C GLN A 89 2.62 0.53 -18.79
N GLU A 90 2.88 1.60 -19.55
CA GLU A 90 4.20 2.21 -19.61
C GLU A 90 4.40 3.00 -18.30
N ILE A 91 5.27 2.48 -17.44
CA ILE A 91 5.57 3.10 -16.14
C ILE A 91 6.69 4.15 -16.30
N MET A 92 7.48 4.01 -17.37
CA MET A 92 8.56 4.92 -17.76
C MET A 92 8.80 4.78 -19.26
N PRO A 93 9.29 5.82 -19.96
CA PRO A 93 9.65 5.71 -21.37
C PRO A 93 10.47 4.45 -21.68
N GLY A 94 9.90 3.53 -22.45
CA GLY A 94 10.51 2.26 -22.85
C GLY A 94 10.48 1.13 -21.81
N PHE A 95 9.80 1.31 -20.67
CA PHE A 95 9.61 0.27 -19.66
C PHE A 95 8.12 0.02 -19.39
N GLU A 96 7.63 -1.09 -19.94
CA GLU A 96 6.27 -1.55 -19.76
C GLU A 96 6.20 -2.67 -18.73
N ARG A 97 5.21 -2.59 -17.84
CA ARG A 97 4.93 -3.64 -16.86
C ARG A 97 3.44 -3.96 -16.86
N GLU A 98 3.11 -5.22 -16.59
CA GLU A 98 1.74 -5.62 -16.28
C GLU A 98 1.36 -5.08 -14.89
N VAL A 99 0.35 -4.22 -14.83
CA VAL A 99 -0.21 -3.67 -13.60
C VAL A 99 -1.67 -4.08 -13.51
N PHE A 100 -2.13 -4.30 -12.29
CA PHE A 100 -3.53 -4.54 -11.98
C PHE A 100 -4.23 -3.20 -11.81
N ASN A 101 -5.09 -2.84 -12.76
CA ASN A 101 -5.89 -1.61 -12.71
C ASN A 101 -7.36 -1.97 -12.50
N VAL A 102 -8.05 -1.15 -11.70
CA VAL A 102 -9.51 -1.16 -11.64
C VAL A 102 -10.02 -0.52 -12.94
N THR A 103 -11.12 -1.04 -13.49
CA THR A 103 -11.56 -0.77 -14.87
C THR A 103 -12.01 0.68 -15.12
N GLU A 104 -12.13 1.54 -14.10
CA GLU A 104 -12.40 2.97 -14.27
C GLU A 104 -11.09 3.79 -14.23
N GLU A 105 -10.98 4.79 -15.12
CA GLU A 105 -9.76 5.53 -15.52
C GLU A 105 -9.03 6.35 -14.44
N THR A 106 -9.26 6.08 -13.15
CA THR A 106 -8.75 6.91 -12.06
C THR A 106 -7.73 6.15 -11.23
N SER A 107 -6.45 6.56 -11.34
CA SER A 107 -5.28 6.05 -10.60
C SER A 107 -5.39 6.10 -9.06
N HIS A 108 -6.53 6.49 -8.50
CA HIS A 108 -6.77 6.69 -7.07
C HIS A 108 -8.13 6.13 -6.61
N GLN A 109 -8.64 5.07 -7.24
CA GLN A 109 -9.95 4.55 -6.85
C GLN A 109 -9.85 3.75 -5.55
N VAL A 110 -10.18 4.43 -4.46
CA VAL A 110 -10.45 3.83 -3.16
C VAL A 110 -11.74 3.04 -3.30
N LEU A 111 -11.64 1.71 -3.18
CA LEU A 111 -12.77 0.80 -3.13
C LEU A 111 -13.52 1.03 -1.81
N GLN A 112 -14.83 1.24 -1.91
CA GLN A 112 -15.68 1.40 -0.75
C GLN A 112 -15.76 0.12 0.07
N ALA A 113 -15.92 0.27 1.37
CA ALA A 113 -16.15 -0.85 2.27
C ALA A 113 -17.45 -1.58 1.89
N PRO A 114 -17.44 -2.92 1.73
CA PRO A 114 -18.68 -3.67 1.56
C PRO A 114 -19.52 -3.58 2.84
N PRO A 115 -20.84 -3.75 2.75
CA PRO A 115 -21.75 -3.58 3.90
C PRO A 115 -21.41 -4.51 5.07
N ASP A 116 -20.79 -5.66 4.81
CA ASP A 116 -20.37 -6.61 5.85
C ASP A 116 -19.11 -6.17 6.61
N LEU A 117 -18.34 -5.22 6.07
CA LEU A 117 -17.10 -4.73 6.65
C LEU A 117 -17.13 -3.22 6.95
N SER A 118 -18.24 -2.53 6.65
CA SER A 118 -18.35 -1.07 6.81
C SER A 118 -18.19 -0.58 8.24
N ASP A 119 -18.43 -1.45 9.23
CA ASP A 119 -18.19 -1.13 10.65
C ASP A 119 -16.71 -1.23 11.03
N LEU A 120 -15.90 -1.95 10.24
CA LEU A 120 -14.50 -2.25 10.53
C LEU A 120 -13.52 -1.46 9.65
N ILE A 121 -13.88 -1.22 8.39
CA ILE A 121 -12.99 -0.60 7.40
C ILE A 121 -13.66 0.59 6.73
N GLU A 122 -12.84 1.55 6.33
CA GLU A 122 -13.26 2.76 5.63
C GLU A 122 -13.20 2.55 4.11
N GLY A 123 -12.17 1.82 3.66
CA GLY A 123 -11.99 1.50 2.26
C GLY A 123 -10.72 0.73 1.99
N VAL A 124 -10.50 0.42 0.71
CA VAL A 124 -9.33 -0.33 0.23
C VAL A 124 -8.77 0.36 -1.01
N THR A 125 -7.46 0.57 -1.05
CA THR A 125 -6.77 1.09 -2.24
C THR A 125 -5.80 0.05 -2.78
N ILE A 126 -5.66 0.00 -4.10
CA ILE A 126 -4.64 -0.82 -4.77
C ILE A 126 -3.50 0.15 -5.11
N PRO A 127 -2.36 0.08 -4.42
CA PRO A 127 -1.24 0.98 -4.71
C PRO A 127 -0.73 0.71 -6.13
N HIS A 128 -0.72 1.76 -6.94
CA HIS A 128 -0.03 1.73 -8.23
C HIS A 128 1.44 2.12 -8.02
N SER A 129 2.34 1.46 -8.76
CA SER A 129 3.76 1.78 -8.70
C SER A 129 4.04 3.09 -9.44
N THR A 130 3.94 4.23 -8.77
CA THR A 130 4.48 5.49 -9.31
C THR A 130 5.99 5.46 -9.19
N HIS A 131 6.64 5.11 -10.30
CA HIS A 131 8.08 5.13 -10.51
C HIS A 131 8.86 4.00 -9.82
N PRO A 132 9.66 3.20 -10.56
CA PRO A 132 10.73 2.45 -9.93
C PRO A 132 11.65 3.44 -9.22
N CYS A 133 12.20 3.04 -8.06
CA CYS A 133 13.30 3.73 -7.41
C CYS A 133 14.40 3.96 -8.46
N LEU A 134 14.44 5.16 -9.06
CA LEU A 134 15.47 5.50 -10.01
C LEU A 134 16.79 5.34 -9.25
N PRO A 135 17.79 4.63 -9.79
CA PRO A 135 19.11 4.74 -9.23
C PRO A 135 19.48 6.22 -9.32
N LEU A 136 19.50 6.90 -8.17
CA LEU A 136 20.19 8.17 -8.06
C LEU A 136 21.59 7.90 -8.60
N PRO A 137 22.15 8.75 -9.48
CA PRO A 137 23.53 8.62 -9.86
C PRO A 137 24.31 8.56 -8.55
N SER A 138 24.99 7.43 -8.30
CA SER A 138 25.87 7.31 -7.16
C SER A 138 26.76 8.56 -7.18
N PRO A 139 26.91 9.29 -6.07
CA PRO A 139 27.86 10.40 -6.05
C PRO A 139 29.18 9.87 -6.62
N PRO A 140 29.86 10.62 -7.49
CA PRO A 140 31.13 10.15 -8.03
C PRO A 140 32.00 9.71 -6.85
N LEU A 141 32.69 8.58 -7.00
CA LEU A 141 33.68 8.14 -6.03
C LEU A 141 34.80 9.19 -6.01
N VAL A 142 34.60 10.26 -5.26
CA VAL A 142 35.63 11.23 -4.94
C VAL A 142 36.57 10.51 -4.00
N GLN A 143 37.83 10.38 -4.41
CA GLN A 143 38.86 9.89 -3.50
C GLN A 143 38.84 10.81 -2.28
N PRO A 144 38.74 10.26 -1.05
CA PRO A 144 38.76 11.09 0.14
C PRO A 144 40.02 11.94 0.12
N ASP A 145 39.89 13.21 0.50
CA ASP A 145 41.05 14.09 0.65
C ASP A 145 42.10 13.39 1.53
N PRO A 146 43.40 13.44 1.19
CA PRO A 146 44.45 12.78 1.97
C PRO A 146 44.44 13.16 3.46
N ASN A 147 43.85 14.31 3.83
CA ASN A 147 43.69 14.76 5.21
C ASN A 147 42.30 14.52 5.81
N ALA A 148 41.36 13.89 5.09
CA ALA A 148 39.97 13.69 5.54
C ALA A 148 39.85 12.87 6.84
N TYR A 149 40.87 12.07 7.16
CA TYR A 149 40.88 11.14 8.28
C TYR A 149 41.97 11.44 9.32
N ARG A 150 42.39 12.71 9.44
CA ARG A 150 43.40 13.15 10.42
C ARG A 150 43.11 12.75 11.87
N TYR A 151 41.87 12.46 12.22
CA TYR A 151 41.44 12.08 13.57
C TYR A 151 40.99 10.62 13.70
N LEU A 152 40.98 9.84 12.61
CA LEU A 152 40.53 8.44 12.61
C LEU A 152 41.68 7.44 12.75
N LEU A 153 42.92 7.92 12.74
CA LEU A 153 44.11 7.14 13.06
C LEU A 153 44.66 7.65 14.39
N VAL A 154 44.16 7.09 15.48
CA VAL A 154 44.81 7.18 16.80
C VAL A 154 45.73 5.95 16.90
N PRO A 155 47.02 6.11 17.27
CA PRO A 155 47.97 5.00 17.37
C PRO A 155 47.59 3.98 18.46
#